data_AF-A0A524HH85-F1
#
_entry.id   AF-A0A524HH85-F1
#
_cell.length_a   1.000
_cell.length_b   1.000
_cell.length_c   1.000
_cell.angle_alpha   90.00
_cell.angle_beta   90.00
_cell.angle_gamma   90.00
#
_symmetry.space_group_name_H-M   'P 1'
#
loop_
_entity.id
_entity.type
_entity.pdbx_description
1 polymer ?
#
loop_
_entity_poly.entity_id
_entity_poly.type
_entity_poly.pdbx_seq_one_letter_code
_entity_poly.pdbx_strand_id
1 'polypeptide(L)' 'MITELRVRDLATIADVTLSLGPGLNVLTGETGAGKSMLVDAVALL' A
#
# COMPACT_ATOMS: atom_id res chain seq x y z
N MET A 1 -13.18 7.18 -6.30
CA MET A 1 -12.86 5.84 -5.78
C MET A 1 -11.42 5.55 -6.16
N ILE A 2 -10.58 5.12 -5.22
CA ILE A 2 -9.16 4.86 -5.51
C ILE A 2 -9.06 3.50 -6.22
N THR A 3 -8.43 3.48 -7.39
CA THR A 3 -8.26 2.28 -8.23
C THR A 3 -6.82 1.80 -8.28
N GLU A 4 -5.86 2.66 -7.91
CA GLU A 4 -4.44 2.35 -7.88
C GLU A 4 -3.77 3.14 -6.74
N LEU A 5 -2.84 2.49 -6.05
CA LEU A 5 -1.91 3.11 -5.10
C LEU A 5 -0.49 2.85 -5.58
N ARG A 6 0.27 3.92 -5.83
CA ARG A 6 1.70 3.85 -6.13
C ARG A 6 2.50 4.54 -5.05
N VAL A 7 3.43 3.81 -4.44
CA VAL A 7 4.30 4.30 -3.36
C VAL A 7 5.75 4.16 -3.81
N ARG A 8 6.51 5.25 -3.69
CA ARG A 8 7.94 5.31 -4.03
C ARG A 8 8.71 5.98 -2.90
N ASP A 9 9.89 5.46 -2.61
CA ASP A 9 10.84 6.01 -1.64
C ASP A 9 10.23 6.28 -0.25
N LEU A 10 9.34 5.39 0.22
CA LEU A 10 8.67 5.51 1.52
C LEU A 10 9.15 4.42 2.49
N ALA A 11 9.88 4.82 3.52
CA ALA A 11 10.47 3.91 4.50
C ALA A 11 11.27 2.78 3.83
N THR A 12 10.84 1.51 3.92
CA THR A 12 11.52 0.38 3.27
C THR A 12 10.95 0.05 1.88
N ILE A 13 9.97 0.80 1.39
CA ILE A 13 9.36 0.61 0.07
C ILE A 13 10.12 1.44 -0.97
N ALA A 14 10.78 0.77 -1.91
CA ALA A 14 11.48 1.43 -3.02
C ALA A 14 10.51 1.88 -4.14
N ASP A 15 9.78 0.94 -4.76
CA ASP A 15 8.69 1.23 -5.69
C ASP A 15 7.69 0.07 -5.62
N VAL A 16 6.43 0.38 -5.37
CA VAL A 16 5.33 -0.59 -5.40
C VAL A 16 4.10 0.04 -6.02
N THR A 17 3.41 -0.74 -6.84
CA THR A 17 2.13 -0.37 -7.45
C THR A 17 1.11 -1.43 -7.11
N LEU A 18 -0.04 -0.99 -6.57
CA LEU A 18 -1.14 -1.84 -6.14
C LEU A 18 -2.41 -1.42 -6.87
N SER A 19 -3.02 -2.34 -7.60
CA SER A 19 -4.38 -2.15 -8.12
C SER A 19 -5.39 -2.43 -7.01
N LEU A 20 -6.33 -1.51 -6.80
CA LEU A 20 -7.36 -1.62 -5.78
C LEU A 20 -8.71 -1.93 -6.42
N GLY A 21 -9.38 -2.95 -5.89
CA GLY A 21 -10.72 -3.34 -6.29
C GLY A 21 -11.81 -2.65 -5.47
N PRO A 22 -13.07 -2.74 -5.90
CA PRO A 22 -14.20 -2.30 -5.08
C PRO A 22 -14.36 -3.16 -3.82
N GLY A 23 -14.89 -2.56 -2.75
CA GLY A 23 -15.13 -3.25 -1.48
C GLY A 23 -13.88 -3.35 -0.59
N LEU A 24 -13.72 -4.49 0.09
CA LEU A 24 -12.63 -4.72 1.03
C LEU A 24 -11.39 -5.28 0.31
N ASN A 25 -10.30 -4.53 0.35
CA ASN A 25 -8.99 -4.99 -0.09
C ASN A 25 -8.22 -5.49 1.15
N VAL A 26 -7.76 -6.74 1.13
CA VAL A 26 -7.02 -7.36 2.24
C VAL A 26 -5.55 -7.49 1.86
N LEU A 27 -4.67 -6.87 2.65
CA LEU A 27 -3.22 -6.96 2.47
C LEU A 27 -2.63 -7.93 3.50
N THR A 28 -1.99 -9.00 3.03
CA THR A 28 -1.38 -10.05 3.87
C THR A 28 0.13 -10.12 3.65
N GLY A 29 0.83 -10.85 4.51
CA GLY A 29 2.28 -11.03 4.45
C GLY A 29 2.92 -11.12 5.84
N GLU A 30 4.23 -11.33 5.91
CA GLU A 30 4.98 -11.44 7.17
C GLU A 30 5.21 -10.08 7.86
N THR A 31 5.63 -10.11 9.12
CA THR A 31 6.08 -8.90 9.84
C THR A 31 7.29 -8.30 9.13
N GLY A 32 7.30 -6.99 8.92
CA GLY A 32 8.36 -6.30 8.19
C GLY A 32 8.18 -6.25 6.67
N ALA A 33 7.16 -6.90 6.10
CA ALA A 33 6.88 -6.87 4.65
C ALA A 33 6.35 -5.52 4.11
N GLY A 34 6.35 -4.45 4.91
CA GLY A 34 5.93 -3.11 4.47
C GLY A 34 4.42 -2.84 4.49
N LYS A 35 3.60 -3.75 5.01
CA LYS A 35 2.12 -3.60 5.04
C LYS A 35 1.64 -2.33 5.75
N SER A 36 2.18 -2.02 6.92
CA SER A 36 1.80 -0.80 7.66
C SER A 36 2.18 0.46 6.89
N MET A 37 3.33 0.46 6.21
CA MET A 37 3.77 1.61 5.40
C MET A 37 2.84 1.85 4.20
N LEU A 38 2.28 0.79 3.61
CA LEU A 38 1.25 0.91 2.57
C LEU A 38 -0.04 1.50 3.12
N VAL A 39 -0.44 1.15 4.34
CA VAL A 39 -1.60 1.75 5.01
C VAL A 39 -1.34 3.22 5.34
N ASP A 40 -0.14 3.56 5.84
CA ASP A 40 0.27 4.93 6.11
C ASP A 40 0.26 5.77 4.83
N ALA A 41 0.71 5.22 3.70
CA ALA A 41 0.68 5.89 2.40
C ALA A 41 -0.74 6.26 1.95
N VAL A 42 -1.74 5.40 2.23
CA VAL A 42 -3.15 5.70 1.94
C VAL A 42 -3.66 6.86 2.79
N ALA A 43 -3.21 6.95 4.05
CA ALA A 43 -3.62 8.02 4.96
C ALA A 43 -3.06 9.42 4.58
N LEU A 44 -2.11 9.49 3.64
CA LEU A 44 -1.54 10.75 3.13
C LEU A 44 -2.29 11.33 1.91
N LEU A 45 -3.29 10.62 1.37
CA LEU A 45 -4.11 11.06 0.23
C LEU A 45 -5.33 11.87 0.69
#